data_AF-A0A8D8D9A2-F1
#
_entry.id   AF-A0A8D8D9A2-F1
#
_cell.length_a   1.000
_cell.length_b   1.000
_cell.length_c   1.000
_cell.angle_alpha   90.00
_cell.angle_beta   90.00
_cell.angle_gamma   90.00
#
_symmetry.space_group_name_H-M   'P 1'
#
loop_
_entity.id
_entity.type
_entity.pdbx_description
1 polymer ?
#
loop_
_entity_poly.entity_id
_entity_poly.type
_entity_poly.pdbx_seq_one_letter_code
_entity_poly.pdbx_strand_id
1 'polypeptide(L)'
;MDVLKPKPVPPYSADETVLWFEFLLKPALLTKHLSKAAPDPSPTELITQFLSIAPENQNQNELNSPEADSMNKNEGLKYSKKQLALKILALKVAAYLRWDLGVLEKNLPLQRQVQLLSDLCSVTAGKAVNLPLSLVHECPIIGPDGSQHSLNFALTLYHRWVLRAQVIRGSVARSNKPFVHVAGVADTTPYSMRDDSFINSLEPFTNISIDFLNQVINDVEPFRILTFDSFVALDAHTDGVQQRFDLAIPISKAEIKAQIYYDLCLYYLYVQKYELAKQNIVLSKQNFDQIRQEYSVKPSKVFLYCSVDEEQLLGYMMACGVTGEPEGLLQRLNESVINHYSDIVSILKEDNIKREIPMTQRKILELNVEGFVSMGSPEAGTNDQKELELAVVALNVIRHVLDGDNILGSNVALQKYKQQQLKLIELMLQYGDEQFDELSLSDREVLKRYFLQTINLMNNPSGIEP
;
A
#
# COMPACT_ATOMS: atom_id res chain seq x y z
N MET A 1 8.98 37.39 -53.00
CA MET A 1 8.68 37.58 -51.57
C MET A 1 9.86 37.03 -50.79
N ASP A 2 10.40 37.85 -49.90
CA ASP A 2 11.71 37.68 -49.27
C ASP A 2 11.59 36.80 -48.01
N VAL A 3 12.30 35.67 -47.98
CA VAL A 3 12.20 34.61 -46.94
C VAL A 3 13.19 34.84 -45.78
N LEU A 4 13.88 35.98 -45.75
CA LEU A 4 14.97 36.26 -44.79
C LEU A 4 14.69 37.37 -43.78
N LYS A 5 13.42 37.69 -43.48
CA LYS A 5 13.11 38.54 -42.32
C LYS A 5 12.76 37.67 -41.10
N PRO A 6 13.50 37.79 -39.97
CA PRO A 6 13.04 37.22 -38.72
C PRO A 6 11.70 37.87 -38.38
N LYS A 7 10.66 37.04 -38.16
CA LYS A 7 9.39 37.53 -37.64
C LYS A 7 9.67 38.16 -36.26
N PRO A 8 9.24 39.40 -35.99
CA PRO A 8 9.31 39.94 -34.64
C PRO A 8 8.46 39.05 -33.73
N VAL A 9 9.08 38.57 -32.65
CA VAL A 9 8.40 37.84 -31.58
C VAL A 9 7.26 38.74 -31.07
N PRO A 10 6.02 38.22 -30.90
CA PRO A 10 4.93 39.03 -30.38
C PRO A 10 5.30 39.59 -28.99
N PRO A 11 5.01 40.87 -28.69
CA PRO A 11 5.38 41.51 -27.42
C PRO A 11 4.65 40.95 -26.18
N TYR A 12 3.82 39.92 -26.31
CA TYR A 12 3.08 39.30 -25.21
C TYR A 12 3.88 38.30 -24.37
N SER A 13 5.11 37.93 -24.75
CA SER A 13 5.89 36.88 -24.05
C SER A 13 7.04 37.40 -23.17
N ALA A 14 7.43 38.67 -23.29
CA ALA A 14 8.58 39.21 -22.56
C ALA A 14 8.23 39.65 -21.12
N ASP A 15 7.01 40.12 -20.87
CA ASP A 15 6.59 40.64 -19.55
C ASP A 15 6.14 39.54 -18.56
N GLU A 16 6.00 38.28 -19.01
CA GLU A 16 5.54 37.17 -18.17
C GLU A 16 6.65 36.18 -17.78
N THR A 17 7.81 36.20 -18.45
CA THR A 17 8.89 35.25 -18.19
C THR A 17 9.71 35.68 -16.96
N VAL A 18 9.39 35.10 -15.80
CA VAL A 18 10.15 35.37 -14.57
C VAL A 18 11.47 34.60 -14.58
N LEU A 19 12.59 35.33 -14.54
CA LEU A 19 13.93 34.72 -14.48
C LEU A 19 14.25 34.21 -13.06
N TRP A 20 15.02 33.12 -12.96
CA TRP A 20 15.31 32.45 -11.68
C TRP A 20 15.89 33.38 -10.59
N PHE A 21 16.73 34.35 -10.98
CA PHE A 21 17.40 35.24 -10.03
C PHE A 21 16.44 36.28 -9.45
N GLU A 22 15.31 36.56 -10.12
CA GLU A 22 14.32 37.50 -9.59
C GLU A 22 13.69 36.99 -8.29
N PHE A 23 13.61 35.67 -8.11
CA PHE A 23 13.15 35.05 -6.85
C PHE A 23 14.10 35.31 -5.68
N LEU A 24 15.39 35.58 -5.94
CA LEU A 24 16.36 35.99 -4.91
C LEU A 24 16.28 37.50 -4.61
N LEU A 25 15.88 38.30 -5.59
CA LEU A 25 15.79 39.76 -5.44
C LEU A 25 14.46 40.21 -4.83
N LYS A 26 13.39 39.46 -5.05
CA LYS A 26 12.02 39.79 -4.64
C LYS A 26 11.44 38.63 -3.82
N PRO A 27 11.58 38.63 -2.48
CA PRO A 27 11.16 37.51 -1.64
C PRO A 27 9.67 37.11 -1.79
N ALA A 28 8.78 38.07 -2.04
CA ALA A 28 7.35 37.83 -2.25
C ALA A 28 7.00 37.27 -3.64
N LEU A 29 7.94 37.30 -4.60
CA LEU A 29 7.69 36.86 -5.97
C LEU A 29 7.43 35.36 -6.05
N LEU A 30 8.14 34.57 -5.24
CA LEU A 30 7.98 33.12 -5.23
C LEU A 30 6.55 32.74 -4.83
N THR A 31 6.04 33.29 -3.74
CA THR A 31 4.66 33.05 -3.28
C THR A 31 3.66 33.48 -4.35
N LYS A 32 3.81 34.69 -4.91
CA LYS A 32 2.92 35.20 -5.96
C LYS A 32 2.91 34.30 -7.20
N HIS A 33 4.07 33.78 -7.58
CA HIS A 33 4.20 32.89 -8.74
C HIS A 33 3.52 31.55 -8.49
N LEU A 34 3.81 30.91 -7.35
CA LEU A 34 3.26 29.59 -7.01
C LEU A 34 1.74 29.60 -6.83
N SER A 35 1.14 30.73 -6.44
CA SER A 35 -0.32 30.88 -6.32
C SER A 35 -1.06 31.02 -7.66
N LYS A 36 -0.38 31.11 -8.80
CA LYS A 36 -1.03 31.11 -10.13
C LYS A 36 -1.69 29.75 -10.39
N ALA A 37 -2.77 29.73 -11.17
CA ALA A 37 -3.46 28.48 -11.52
C ALA A 37 -2.59 27.54 -12.38
N ALA A 38 -1.77 28.09 -13.27
CA ALA A 38 -0.81 27.37 -14.09
C ALA A 38 0.51 28.17 -14.11
N PRO A 39 1.35 28.04 -13.07
CA PRO A 39 2.62 28.75 -13.02
C PRO A 39 3.58 28.20 -14.09
N ASP A 40 4.18 29.10 -14.87
CA ASP A 40 5.24 28.78 -15.85
C ASP A 40 6.50 29.60 -15.52
N PRO A 41 7.60 28.98 -15.09
CA PRO A 41 7.81 27.53 -14.93
C PRO A 41 6.98 26.93 -13.78
N SER A 42 6.64 25.65 -13.91
CA SER A 42 5.95 24.87 -12.88
C SER A 42 6.80 24.73 -11.60
N PRO A 43 6.21 24.35 -10.45
CA PRO A 43 6.97 24.23 -9.20
C PRO A 43 8.14 23.24 -9.30
N THR A 44 7.97 22.11 -9.98
CA THR A 44 9.02 21.10 -10.15
C THR A 44 10.10 21.52 -11.15
N GLU A 45 9.75 22.32 -12.15
CA GLU A 45 10.72 22.97 -13.02
C GLU A 45 11.54 24.03 -12.26
N LEU A 46 10.92 24.81 -11.37
CA LEU A 46 11.63 25.75 -10.50
C LEU A 46 12.63 25.04 -9.59
N ILE A 47 12.25 23.92 -8.95
CA ILE A 47 13.18 23.09 -8.17
C ILE A 47 14.37 22.67 -9.05
N THR A 48 14.09 22.18 -10.26
CA THR A 48 15.14 21.76 -11.20
C THR A 48 16.06 22.92 -11.59
N GLN A 49 15.52 24.10 -11.90
CA GLN A 49 16.29 25.29 -12.24
C GLN A 49 17.19 25.73 -11.08
N PHE A 50 16.63 25.89 -9.88
CA PHE A 50 17.39 26.32 -8.71
C PHE A 50 18.55 25.36 -8.38
N LEU A 51 18.28 24.04 -8.43
CA LEU A 51 19.31 23.03 -8.19
C LEU A 51 20.33 22.90 -9.33
N SER A 52 19.98 23.26 -10.57
CA SER A 52 20.91 23.25 -11.71
C SER A 52 21.87 24.43 -11.72
N ILE A 53 21.42 25.57 -11.18
CA ILE A 53 22.21 26.81 -11.13
C ILE A 53 23.02 26.90 -9.83
N ALA A 54 22.60 26.17 -8.79
CA ALA A 54 23.34 26.04 -7.55
C ALA A 54 24.75 25.49 -7.86
N PRO A 55 25.82 26.18 -7.44
CA PRO A 55 27.18 25.68 -7.62
C PRO A 55 27.30 24.28 -7.01
N GLU A 56 27.90 23.34 -7.77
CA GLU A 56 28.25 22.04 -7.24
C GLU A 56 29.28 22.20 -6.11
N ASN A 57 29.22 21.31 -5.12
CA ASN A 57 30.17 21.31 -4.02
C ASN A 57 31.58 21.04 -4.57
N GLN A 58 32.45 22.05 -4.65
CA GLN A 58 33.86 21.88 -5.00
C GLN A 58 34.63 20.96 -4.02
N ASN A 59 34.03 20.63 -2.87
CA ASN A 59 34.64 19.85 -1.79
C ASN A 59 34.34 18.34 -1.80
N GLN A 60 33.66 17.80 -2.82
CA GLN A 60 33.44 16.33 -2.89
C GLN A 60 34.75 15.52 -2.91
N ASN A 61 35.88 16.12 -3.33
CA ASN A 61 37.18 15.45 -3.39
C ASN A 61 38.02 15.56 -2.10
N GLU A 62 37.76 16.51 -1.21
CA GLU A 62 38.57 16.70 0.03
C GLU A 62 37.97 16.00 1.26
N LEU A 63 36.68 15.65 1.24
CA LEU A 63 36.01 14.99 2.37
C LEU A 63 36.11 13.44 2.38
N ASN A 64 36.75 12.83 1.38
CA ASN A 64 37.00 11.38 1.32
C ASN A 64 38.34 10.96 1.96
N SER A 65 39.03 11.86 2.68
CA SER A 65 40.25 11.51 3.41
C SER A 65 39.89 10.88 4.77
N PRO A 66 40.43 9.68 5.11
CA PRO A 66 40.14 8.99 6.37
C PRO A 66 40.65 9.70 7.64
N GLU A 67 41.24 10.90 7.52
CA GLU A 67 41.70 11.73 8.63
C GLU A 67 40.67 12.79 9.09
N ALA A 68 39.53 12.94 8.41
CA ALA A 68 38.53 13.97 8.71
C ALA A 68 37.72 13.73 10.01
N ASP A 69 37.80 12.55 10.62
CA ASP A 69 37.00 12.17 11.79
C ASP A 69 37.49 12.73 13.13
N SER A 70 38.64 13.42 13.16
CA SER A 70 39.27 13.87 14.42
C SER A 70 39.37 15.38 14.61
N MET A 71 38.83 16.21 13.71
CA MET A 71 38.72 17.65 13.94
C MET A 71 37.36 18.19 13.49
N ASN A 72 36.76 18.99 14.39
CA ASN A 72 35.61 19.88 14.16
C ASN A 72 34.19 19.31 14.34
N LYS A 73 33.84 18.96 15.59
CA LYS A 73 32.44 18.85 16.05
C LYS A 73 31.64 20.19 16.03
N ASN A 74 32.26 21.30 15.62
CA ASN A 74 31.70 22.66 15.63
C ASN A 74 31.63 23.33 14.23
N GLU A 75 31.93 22.63 13.15
CA GLU A 75 31.81 23.22 11.81
C GLU A 75 30.35 23.20 11.34
N GLY A 76 29.75 24.40 11.21
CA GLY A 76 28.44 24.59 10.61
C GLY A 76 28.42 24.30 9.10
N LEU A 77 27.28 24.59 8.47
CA LEU A 77 27.04 24.31 7.07
C LEU A 77 27.98 25.10 6.13
N LYS A 78 28.87 24.40 5.41
CA LYS A 78 29.86 24.99 4.49
C LYS A 78 29.31 25.20 3.08
N TYR A 79 28.26 26.01 2.92
CA TYR A 79 27.77 26.45 1.60
C TYR A 79 28.09 27.91 1.34
N SER A 80 28.37 28.25 0.07
CA SER A 80 28.41 29.67 -0.32
C SER A 80 27.02 30.30 -0.17
N LYS A 81 26.94 31.62 0.09
CA LYS A 81 25.65 32.34 0.25
C LYS A 81 24.71 32.11 -0.95
N LYS A 82 25.25 32.17 -2.17
CA LYS A 82 24.50 31.91 -3.41
C LYS A 82 23.96 30.48 -3.45
N GLN A 83 24.80 29.50 -3.12
CA GLN A 83 24.42 28.09 -3.14
C GLN A 83 23.33 27.80 -2.11
N LEU A 84 23.50 28.30 -0.88
CA LEU A 84 22.51 28.13 0.18
C LEU A 84 21.17 28.79 -0.18
N ALA A 85 21.20 30.01 -0.74
CA ALA A 85 19.98 30.71 -1.14
C ALA A 85 19.17 29.94 -2.19
N LEU A 86 19.83 29.37 -3.21
CA LEU A 86 19.18 28.56 -4.24
C LEU A 86 18.62 27.25 -3.70
N LYS A 87 19.37 26.57 -2.82
CA LYS A 87 18.90 25.35 -2.15
C LYS A 87 17.67 25.63 -1.28
N ILE A 88 17.69 26.71 -0.50
CA ILE A 88 16.55 27.14 0.31
C ILE A 88 15.33 27.44 -0.57
N LEU A 89 15.50 28.11 -1.72
CA LEU A 89 14.38 28.33 -2.65
C LEU A 89 13.79 27.00 -3.15
N ALA A 90 14.63 26.02 -3.51
CA ALA A 90 14.16 24.69 -3.90
C ALA A 90 13.40 23.98 -2.78
N LEU A 91 13.90 24.02 -1.54
CA LEU A 91 13.23 23.45 -0.36
C LEU A 91 11.90 24.16 -0.06
N LYS A 92 11.85 25.48 -0.23
CA LYS A 92 10.64 26.29 -0.05
C LYS A 92 9.57 25.93 -1.08
N VAL A 93 9.95 25.67 -2.33
CA VAL A 93 9.03 25.15 -3.36
C VAL A 93 8.58 23.72 -3.04
N ALA A 94 9.47 22.84 -2.59
CA ALA A 94 9.10 21.49 -2.17
C ALA A 94 8.11 21.49 -0.99
N ALA A 95 8.28 22.42 -0.04
CA ALA A 95 7.34 22.63 1.05
C ALA A 95 5.99 23.18 0.56
N TYR A 96 5.95 24.00 -0.49
CA TYR A 96 4.70 24.41 -1.15
C TYR A 96 3.95 23.22 -1.75
N LEU A 97 4.69 22.26 -2.33
CA LEU A 97 4.17 20.98 -2.80
C LEU A 97 3.85 19.99 -1.67
N ARG A 98 3.91 20.43 -0.41
CA ARG A 98 3.65 19.62 0.80
C ARG A 98 4.52 18.38 0.91
N TRP A 99 5.71 18.39 0.30
CA TRP A 99 6.62 17.25 0.30
C TRP A 99 6.00 15.96 -0.27
N ASP A 100 5.03 16.09 -1.17
CA ASP A 100 4.38 14.95 -1.81
C ASP A 100 5.40 14.19 -2.67
N LEU A 101 5.86 13.05 -2.15
CA LEU A 101 6.84 12.20 -2.84
C LEU A 101 6.30 11.70 -4.19
N GLY A 102 5.00 11.47 -4.34
CA GLY A 102 4.43 11.06 -5.63
C GLY A 102 4.56 12.16 -6.70
N VAL A 103 4.40 13.43 -6.31
CA VAL A 103 4.65 14.58 -7.19
C VAL A 103 6.14 14.71 -7.52
N LEU A 104 7.02 14.60 -6.51
CA LEU A 104 8.46 14.77 -6.71
C LEU A 104 9.05 13.64 -7.55
N GLU A 105 8.67 12.39 -7.29
CA GLU A 105 9.15 11.19 -7.99
C GLU A 105 8.75 11.19 -9.47
N LYS A 106 7.53 11.65 -9.78
CA LYS A 106 7.01 11.68 -11.15
C LYS A 106 7.62 12.80 -12.00
N ASN A 107 7.92 13.94 -11.38
CA ASN A 107 8.23 15.18 -12.11
C ASN A 107 9.68 15.66 -11.96
N LEU A 108 10.48 15.06 -11.08
CA LEU A 108 11.92 15.36 -10.95
C LEU A 108 12.78 14.17 -11.41
N PRO A 109 13.89 14.41 -12.13
CA PRO A 109 14.89 13.38 -12.39
C PRO A 109 15.46 12.79 -11.08
N LEU A 110 15.84 11.51 -11.08
CA LEU A 110 16.33 10.81 -9.88
C LEU A 110 17.45 11.59 -9.15
N GLN A 111 18.44 12.09 -9.90
CA GLN A 111 19.54 12.89 -9.34
C GLN A 111 19.04 14.14 -8.60
N ARG A 112 17.97 14.79 -9.10
CA ARG A 112 17.37 15.96 -8.46
C ARG A 112 16.57 15.59 -7.21
N GLN A 113 15.93 14.42 -7.18
CA GLN A 113 15.30 13.89 -5.98
C GLN A 113 16.34 13.68 -4.87
N VAL A 114 17.45 12.98 -5.19
CA VAL A 114 18.56 12.73 -4.23
C VAL A 114 19.18 14.03 -3.75
N GLN A 115 19.46 14.97 -4.66
CA GLN A 115 20.03 16.27 -4.31
C GLN A 115 19.11 17.06 -3.38
N LEU A 116 17.81 17.11 -3.66
CA LEU A 116 16.82 17.82 -2.85
C LEU A 116 16.73 17.24 -1.43
N LEU A 117 16.68 15.92 -1.31
CA LEU A 117 16.63 15.22 0.00
C LEU A 117 17.93 15.41 0.79
N SER A 118 19.08 15.38 0.12
CA SER A 118 20.39 15.65 0.72
C SER A 118 20.50 17.09 1.23
N ASP A 119 20.02 18.05 0.45
CA ASP A 119 19.99 19.45 0.83
C ASP A 119 19.03 19.69 1.99
N LEU A 120 17.87 19.02 2.01
CA LEU A 120 16.94 19.08 3.13
C LEU A 120 17.59 18.56 4.43
N CYS A 121 18.25 17.41 4.38
CA CYS A 121 18.96 16.85 5.54
C CYS A 121 20.08 17.78 6.00
N SER A 122 20.85 18.36 5.06
CA SER A 122 21.97 19.24 5.39
C SER A 122 21.51 20.56 6.03
N VAL A 123 20.47 21.19 5.47
CA VAL A 123 19.91 22.44 5.99
C VAL A 123 19.27 22.23 7.37
N THR A 124 18.55 21.12 7.56
CA THR A 124 17.91 20.82 8.85
C THR A 124 18.89 20.33 9.92
N ALA A 125 19.99 19.70 9.53
CA ALA A 125 21.09 19.34 10.43
C ALA A 125 21.99 20.53 10.78
N GLY A 126 21.95 21.64 10.02
CA GLY A 126 22.88 22.76 10.19
C GLY A 126 24.33 22.42 9.83
N LYS A 127 24.56 21.31 9.11
CA LYS A 127 25.86 20.82 8.65
C LYS A 127 25.70 19.96 7.39
N ALA A 128 26.77 19.74 6.64
CA ALA A 128 26.69 18.88 5.45
C ALA A 128 26.33 17.43 5.84
N VAL A 129 25.31 16.88 5.19
CA VAL A 129 24.89 15.47 5.29
C VAL A 129 25.03 14.85 3.91
N ASN A 130 25.75 13.73 3.82
CA ASN A 130 25.91 12.98 2.58
C ASN A 130 24.96 11.77 2.59
N LEU A 131 24.23 11.57 1.48
CA LEU A 131 23.37 10.42 1.25
C LEU A 131 23.99 9.53 0.13
N PRO A 132 23.84 8.20 0.16
CA PRO A 132 23.12 7.41 1.16
C PRO A 132 23.83 7.37 2.52
N LEU A 133 23.07 7.25 3.60
CA LEU A 133 23.54 7.32 5.00
C LEU A 133 24.44 6.14 5.43
N SER A 134 25.12 5.46 4.49
CA SER A 134 26.05 4.34 4.72
C SER A 134 27.17 4.62 5.73
N LEU A 135 27.29 5.84 6.24
CA LEU A 135 28.31 6.31 7.19
C LEU A 135 27.74 6.71 8.56
N VAL A 136 26.44 6.52 8.83
CA VAL A 136 25.85 6.96 10.10
C VAL A 136 25.03 5.82 10.72
N HIS A 137 25.70 5.01 11.54
CA HIS A 137 25.05 4.21 12.59
C HIS A 137 24.40 5.10 13.67
N GLU A 138 24.55 6.43 13.56
CA GLU A 138 24.06 7.44 14.50
C GLU A 138 23.21 8.49 13.76
N CYS A 139 22.33 9.20 14.46
CA CYS A 139 21.67 10.38 13.88
C CYS A 139 22.75 11.43 13.54
N PRO A 140 22.69 12.14 12.39
CA PRO A 140 23.66 13.20 12.12
C PRO A 140 23.72 14.19 13.28
N ILE A 141 24.90 14.35 13.90
CA ILE A 141 25.12 15.35 14.98
C ILE A 141 24.59 16.71 14.51
N ILE A 142 23.70 17.31 15.28
CA ILE A 142 23.11 18.60 14.92
C ILE A 142 24.17 19.70 15.06
N GLY A 143 24.37 20.43 13.98
CA GLY A 143 25.18 21.65 13.96
C GLY A 143 24.48 22.83 14.65
N PRO A 144 25.17 23.97 14.80
CA PRO A 144 24.68 25.12 15.58
C PRO A 144 23.34 25.69 15.07
N ASP A 145 23.08 25.57 13.77
CA ASP A 145 21.89 26.13 13.11
C ASP A 145 20.83 25.06 12.79
N GLY A 146 21.04 23.82 13.25
CA GLY A 146 20.17 22.69 12.98
C GLY A 146 19.04 22.52 14.01
N SER A 147 18.06 21.67 13.69
CA SER A 147 16.93 21.35 14.55
C SER A 147 16.63 19.85 14.52
N GLN A 148 16.56 19.22 15.70
CA GLN A 148 16.31 17.78 15.82
C GLN A 148 14.98 17.35 15.22
N HIS A 149 13.89 18.08 15.49
CA HIS A 149 12.58 17.71 14.96
C HIS A 149 12.53 17.92 13.44
N SER A 150 13.26 18.92 12.92
CA SER A 150 13.31 19.22 11.48
C SER A 150 14.16 18.20 10.74
N LEU A 151 15.26 17.77 11.36
CA LEU A 151 16.08 16.68 10.85
C LEU A 151 15.32 15.36 10.88
N ASN A 152 14.55 15.08 11.93
CA ASN A 152 13.70 13.90 11.99
C ASN A 152 12.69 13.87 10.83
N PHE A 153 12.06 15.01 10.54
CA PHE A 153 11.20 15.15 9.35
C PHE A 153 11.94 14.85 8.04
N ALA A 154 13.12 15.45 7.86
CA ALA A 154 13.95 15.25 6.65
C ALA A 154 14.36 13.78 6.45
N LEU A 155 14.83 13.13 7.53
CA LEU A 155 15.22 11.72 7.51
C LEU A 155 14.03 10.81 7.25
N THR A 156 12.86 11.11 7.84
CA THR A 156 11.63 10.36 7.57
C THR A 156 11.27 10.41 6.08
N LEU A 157 11.35 11.60 5.46
CA LEU A 157 11.09 11.74 4.03
C LEU A 157 12.09 10.95 3.17
N TYR A 158 13.38 10.99 3.53
CA TYR A 158 14.44 10.22 2.87
C TYR A 158 14.21 8.69 2.98
N HIS A 159 13.97 8.17 4.17
CA HIS A 159 13.78 6.74 4.38
C HIS A 159 12.50 6.22 3.69
N ARG A 160 11.44 7.01 3.64
CA ARG A 160 10.25 6.71 2.81
C ARG A 160 10.61 6.64 1.33
N TRP A 161 11.36 7.64 0.84
CA TRP A 161 11.81 7.68 -0.55
C TRP A 161 12.69 6.48 -0.92
N VAL A 162 13.58 6.02 -0.03
CA VAL A 162 14.39 4.81 -0.27
C VAL A 162 13.51 3.59 -0.56
N LEU A 163 12.47 3.35 0.25
CA LEU A 163 11.54 2.24 0.02
C LEU A 163 10.78 2.40 -1.30
N ARG A 164 10.27 3.60 -1.56
CA ARG A 164 9.47 3.90 -2.75
C ARG A 164 10.29 3.80 -4.04
N ALA A 165 11.54 4.23 -4.03
CA ALA A 165 12.45 4.11 -5.16
C ALA A 165 12.66 2.65 -5.59
N GLN A 166 12.77 1.71 -4.63
CA GLN A 166 12.85 0.28 -4.93
C GLN A 166 11.56 -0.24 -5.58
N VAL A 167 10.39 0.14 -5.04
CA VAL A 167 9.08 -0.28 -5.57
C VAL A 167 8.85 0.25 -6.98
N ILE A 168 9.12 1.53 -7.23
CA ILE A 168 8.92 2.16 -8.54
C ILE A 168 9.82 1.50 -9.59
N ARG A 169 11.10 1.29 -9.26
CA ARG A 169 12.04 0.55 -10.11
C ARG A 169 11.48 -0.83 -10.48
N GLY A 170 11.03 -1.60 -9.48
CA GLY A 170 10.46 -2.93 -9.68
C GLY A 170 9.19 -2.95 -10.53
N SER A 171 8.43 -1.86 -10.55
CA SER A 171 7.23 -1.71 -11.39
C SER A 171 7.58 -1.41 -12.85
N VAL A 172 8.56 -0.52 -13.10
CA VAL A 172 9.03 -0.18 -14.45
C VAL A 172 9.73 -1.36 -15.13
N ALA A 173 10.53 -2.14 -14.39
CA ALA A 173 11.17 -3.34 -14.92
C ALA A 173 10.15 -4.41 -15.38
N ARG A 174 8.95 -4.46 -14.78
CA ARG A 174 7.87 -5.40 -15.14
C ARG A 174 7.03 -4.94 -16.34
N SER A 175 6.98 -3.65 -16.65
CA SER A 175 6.24 -3.12 -17.81
C SER A 175 7.03 -3.22 -19.11
N ASN A 176 8.36 -3.21 -19.05
CA ASN A 176 9.22 -3.31 -20.23
C ASN A 176 9.38 -4.77 -20.72
N LYS A 177 8.30 -5.33 -21.28
CA LYS A 177 8.47 -6.43 -22.25
C LYS A 177 9.00 -5.82 -23.55
N PRO A 178 10.03 -6.41 -24.19
CA PRO A 178 10.63 -5.83 -25.38
C PRO A 178 9.65 -5.93 -26.56
N PHE A 179 8.88 -4.87 -26.79
CA PHE A 179 8.33 -4.63 -28.11
C PHE A 179 9.42 -3.95 -28.94
N VAL A 180 9.72 -4.59 -30.07
CA VAL A 180 10.69 -4.23 -31.11
C VAL A 180 11.03 -2.73 -31.14
N HIS A 181 12.27 -2.38 -30.79
CA HIS A 181 12.80 -1.03 -30.94
C HIS A 181 12.64 -0.57 -32.40
N VAL A 182 11.78 0.42 -32.63
CA VAL A 182 11.78 1.22 -33.86
C VAL A 182 12.83 2.31 -33.67
N ALA A 183 13.91 2.25 -34.46
CA ALA A 183 14.96 3.27 -34.42
C ALA A 183 14.40 4.66 -34.74
N GLY A 184 14.56 5.62 -33.81
CA GLY A 184 14.22 7.03 -34.04
C GLY A 184 13.31 7.69 -33.00
N VAL A 185 12.75 6.94 -32.04
CA VAL A 185 12.01 7.52 -30.91
C VAL A 185 12.93 7.52 -29.69
N ALA A 186 13.25 8.69 -29.15
CA ALA A 186 13.94 8.79 -27.86
C ALA A 186 13.06 8.13 -26.79
N ASP A 187 13.60 7.12 -26.11
CA ASP A 187 12.91 6.47 -24.99
C ASP A 187 12.57 7.53 -23.94
N THR A 188 11.27 7.78 -23.77
CA THR A 188 10.71 8.67 -22.73
C THR A 188 10.62 7.94 -21.39
N THR A 189 11.46 6.93 -21.17
CA THR A 189 11.50 6.17 -19.92
C THR A 189 12.05 7.07 -18.82
N PRO A 190 11.33 7.25 -17.70
CA PRO A 190 11.77 8.13 -16.60
C PRO A 190 13.00 7.61 -15.84
N TYR A 191 13.49 6.41 -16.16
CA TYR A 191 14.63 5.75 -15.52
C TYR A 191 15.66 5.29 -16.55
N SER A 192 16.91 5.71 -16.36
CA SER A 192 18.08 5.27 -17.12
C SER A 192 18.76 4.05 -16.46
N MET A 193 19.55 3.30 -17.22
CA MET A 193 20.40 2.21 -16.68
C MET A 193 21.35 2.68 -15.55
N ARG A 194 21.75 3.97 -15.55
CA ARG A 194 22.54 4.55 -14.44
C ARG A 194 21.72 4.74 -13.16
N ASP A 195 20.44 5.06 -13.31
CA ASP A 195 19.50 5.21 -12.19
C ASP A 195 19.24 3.86 -11.52
N ASP A 196 19.16 2.78 -12.32
CA ASP A 196 19.06 1.41 -11.82
C ASP A 196 20.24 0.99 -10.94
N SER A 197 21.47 1.29 -11.38
CA SER A 197 22.69 1.00 -10.61
C SER A 197 22.69 1.73 -9.26
N PHE A 198 22.30 3.01 -9.26
CA PHE A 198 22.21 3.80 -8.04
C PHE A 198 21.16 3.24 -7.08
N ILE A 199 19.94 2.94 -7.56
CA ILE A 199 18.88 2.39 -6.70
C ILE A 199 19.28 1.01 -6.15
N ASN A 200 19.94 0.16 -6.95
CA ASN A 200 20.49 -1.11 -6.44
C ASN A 200 21.50 -0.91 -5.32
N SER A 201 22.32 0.13 -5.39
CA SER A 201 23.26 0.45 -4.32
C SER A 201 22.56 0.82 -3.00
N LEU A 202 21.26 1.13 -3.03
CA LEU A 202 20.46 1.42 -1.84
C LEU A 202 19.90 0.17 -1.14
N GLU A 203 19.87 -0.99 -1.82
CA GLU A 203 19.27 -2.22 -1.29
C GLU A 203 19.80 -2.60 0.11
N PRO A 204 21.12 -2.55 0.41
CA PRO A 204 21.64 -2.87 1.74
C PRO A 204 21.10 -1.98 2.87
N PHE A 205 20.61 -0.78 2.56
CA PHE A 205 20.11 0.19 3.55
C PHE A 205 18.60 0.12 3.76
N THR A 206 17.95 -0.82 3.07
CA THR A 206 16.49 -0.92 3.13
C THR A 206 16.01 -1.32 4.53
N ASN A 207 16.68 -2.27 5.18
CA ASN A 207 16.34 -2.66 6.56
C ASN A 207 16.52 -1.50 7.54
N ILE A 208 17.60 -0.71 7.40
CA ILE A 208 17.82 0.49 8.21
C ILE A 208 16.67 1.49 8.03
N SER A 209 16.18 1.65 6.79
CA SER A 209 15.06 2.53 6.51
C SER A 209 13.76 2.01 7.13
N ILE A 210 13.52 0.70 7.10
CA ILE A 210 12.37 0.07 7.77
C ILE A 210 12.46 0.29 9.28
N ASP A 211 13.61 0.05 9.88
CA ASP A 211 13.82 0.20 11.33
C ASP A 211 13.62 1.65 11.77
N PHE A 212 14.18 2.62 11.03
CA PHE A 212 13.98 4.04 11.29
C PHE A 212 12.50 4.42 11.20
N LEU A 213 11.80 3.99 10.16
CA LEU A 213 10.38 4.30 9.99
C LEU A 213 9.50 3.67 11.08
N ASN A 214 9.84 2.46 11.53
CA ASN A 214 9.20 1.84 12.70
C ASN A 214 9.49 2.60 14.00
N GLN A 215 10.68 3.17 14.17
CA GLN A 215 10.96 4.06 15.30
C GLN A 215 10.07 5.31 15.26
N VAL A 216 9.92 5.95 14.09
CA VAL A 216 9.03 7.10 13.91
C VAL A 216 7.57 6.76 14.22
N ILE A 217 7.10 5.57 13.82
CA ILE A 217 5.75 5.10 14.16
C ILE A 217 5.55 4.98 15.68
N ASN A 218 6.56 4.51 16.39
CA ASN A 218 6.50 4.24 17.83
C ASN A 218 6.87 5.45 18.69
N ASP A 219 7.34 6.53 18.08
CA ASP A 219 7.75 7.74 18.80
C ASP A 219 6.58 8.36 19.57
N VAL A 220 6.87 8.75 20.81
CA VAL A 220 5.91 9.42 21.69
C VAL A 220 5.82 10.90 21.34
N GLU A 221 6.90 11.49 20.84
CA GLU A 221 6.97 12.90 20.50
C GLU A 221 6.07 13.28 19.32
N PRO A 222 5.52 14.51 19.28
CA PRO A 222 4.75 14.98 18.14
C PRO A 222 5.61 15.08 16.88
N PHE A 223 5.19 14.41 15.80
CA PHE A 223 5.83 14.57 14.49
C PHE A 223 5.49 15.95 13.91
N ARG A 224 6.51 16.68 13.47
CA ARG A 224 6.37 18.04 12.94
C ARG A 224 6.78 18.09 11.48
N ILE A 225 5.99 18.76 10.65
CA ILE A 225 6.28 18.95 9.24
C ILE A 225 6.84 20.35 8.98
N LEU A 226 7.82 20.43 8.08
CA LEU A 226 8.34 21.71 7.62
C LEU A 226 7.38 22.31 6.59
N THR A 227 7.04 23.58 6.77
CA THR A 227 6.13 24.30 5.89
C THR A 227 6.90 25.30 5.03
N PHE A 228 6.19 25.95 4.11
CA PHE A 228 6.76 27.02 3.30
C PHE A 228 7.46 28.09 4.16
N ASP A 229 6.89 28.42 5.32
CA ASP A 229 7.41 29.46 6.20
C ASP A 229 8.57 28.99 7.08
N SER A 230 8.82 27.67 7.16
CA SER A 230 10.01 27.14 7.83
C SER A 230 11.31 27.55 7.14
N PHE A 231 11.25 27.91 5.85
CA PHE A 231 12.41 28.31 5.05
C PHE A 231 12.42 29.82 4.80
N VAL A 232 13.50 30.49 5.19
CA VAL A 232 13.69 31.93 5.00
C VAL A 232 14.53 32.16 3.75
N ALA A 233 13.91 32.69 2.69
CA ALA A 233 14.61 33.02 1.46
C ALA A 233 15.74 34.03 1.75
N LEU A 234 16.96 33.70 1.31
CA LEU A 234 18.12 34.56 1.51
C LEU A 234 18.25 35.53 0.35
N ASP A 235 18.42 36.82 0.67
CA ASP A 235 18.71 37.86 -0.29
C ASP A 235 20.12 38.46 -0.08
N ALA A 236 20.50 39.40 -0.93
CA ALA A 236 21.80 40.07 -0.85
C ALA A 236 22.01 40.83 0.48
N HIS A 237 20.92 41.27 1.12
CA HIS A 237 20.91 42.15 2.28
C HIS A 237 20.77 41.40 3.62
N THR A 238 20.46 40.09 3.56
CA THR A 238 20.30 39.25 4.75
C THR A 238 21.64 38.63 5.14
N ASP A 239 22.14 38.95 6.33
CA ASP A 239 23.39 38.38 6.85
C ASP A 239 23.17 37.06 7.61
N GLY A 240 21.95 36.81 8.08
CA GLY A 240 21.57 35.58 8.78
C GLY A 240 21.21 34.44 7.82
N VAL A 241 21.70 33.24 8.10
CA VAL A 241 21.35 32.00 7.37
C VAL A 241 20.29 31.16 8.09
N GLN A 242 19.78 31.66 9.21
CA GLN A 242 18.87 30.96 10.10
C GLN A 242 17.52 30.69 9.45
N GLN A 243 17.06 29.46 9.58
CA GLN A 243 15.73 29.02 9.14
C GLN A 243 14.74 29.08 10.31
N ARG A 244 13.44 29.12 10.02
CA ARG A 244 12.37 29.22 11.03
C ARG A 244 11.77 27.86 11.34
N PHE A 245 12.61 26.96 11.83
CA PHE A 245 12.18 25.60 12.18
C PHE A 245 11.12 25.56 13.28
N ASP A 246 11.03 26.59 14.11
CA ASP A 246 9.95 26.81 15.08
C ASP A 246 8.55 26.87 14.44
N LEU A 247 8.45 27.26 13.16
CA LEU A 247 7.20 27.27 12.38
C LEU A 247 6.81 25.90 11.82
N ALA A 248 7.55 24.84 12.16
CA ALA A 248 7.16 23.47 11.83
C ALA A 248 5.86 23.09 12.57
N ILE A 249 4.89 22.57 11.82
CA ILE A 249 3.55 22.31 12.33
C ILE A 249 3.44 20.86 12.81
N PRO A 250 2.95 20.58 14.03
CA PRO A 250 2.69 19.23 14.47
C PRO A 250 1.49 18.63 13.71
N ILE A 251 1.61 17.36 13.29
CA ILE A 251 0.51 16.60 12.68
C ILE A 251 0.02 15.49 13.61
N SER A 252 -1.14 14.92 13.27
CA SER A 252 -1.66 13.77 13.99
C SER A 252 -0.73 12.57 13.84
N LYS A 253 -0.62 11.76 14.90
CA LYS A 253 0.09 10.48 14.83
C LYS A 253 -0.55 9.53 13.83
N ALA A 254 -1.88 9.55 13.72
CA ALA A 254 -2.56 8.73 12.73
C ALA A 254 -2.17 9.13 11.30
N GLU A 255 -1.85 10.41 11.06
CA GLU A 255 -1.49 10.91 9.73
C GLU A 255 -0.13 10.40 9.25
N ILE A 256 0.89 10.49 10.11
CA ILE A 256 2.21 9.95 9.80
C ILE A 256 2.18 8.41 9.72
N LYS A 257 1.42 7.75 10.61
CA LYS A 257 1.28 6.29 10.62
C LYS A 257 0.59 5.76 9.38
N ALA A 258 -0.53 6.35 8.97
CA ALA A 258 -1.25 5.96 7.76
C ALA A 258 -0.32 5.94 6.55
N GLN A 259 0.48 7.00 6.40
CA GLN A 259 1.43 7.15 5.31
C GLN A 259 2.60 6.16 5.37
N ILE A 260 3.24 5.99 6.53
CA ILE A 260 4.39 5.08 6.67
C ILE A 260 3.95 3.63 6.47
N TYR A 261 2.84 3.21 7.11
CA TYR A 261 2.32 1.85 6.93
C TYR A 261 1.92 1.57 5.48
N TYR A 262 1.41 2.56 4.75
CA TYR A 262 1.13 2.43 3.32
C TYR A 262 2.42 2.16 2.53
N ASP A 263 3.46 3.00 2.71
CA ASP A 263 4.74 2.83 2.02
C ASP A 263 5.42 1.48 2.37
N LEU A 264 5.33 1.04 3.63
CA LEU A 264 5.80 -0.29 4.08
C LEU A 264 5.03 -1.43 3.40
N CYS A 265 3.70 -1.32 3.28
CA CYS A 265 2.89 -2.31 2.57
C CYS A 265 3.36 -2.46 1.12
N LEU A 266 3.50 -1.35 0.38
CA LEU A 266 3.95 -1.37 -1.01
C LEU A 266 5.32 -2.03 -1.16
N TYR A 267 6.24 -1.71 -0.24
CA TYR A 267 7.55 -2.34 -0.22
C TYR A 267 7.46 -3.85 0.07
N TYR A 268 6.68 -4.28 1.06
CA TYR A 268 6.52 -5.69 1.38
C TYR A 268 5.84 -6.49 0.27
N LEU A 269 4.89 -5.90 -0.47
CA LEU A 269 4.35 -6.49 -1.69
C LEU A 269 5.42 -6.66 -2.76
N TYR A 270 6.28 -5.64 -2.95
CA TYR A 270 7.39 -5.71 -3.89
C TYR A 270 8.37 -6.84 -3.57
N VAL A 271 8.75 -7.00 -2.31
CA VAL A 271 9.64 -8.10 -1.86
C VAL A 271 8.91 -9.40 -1.51
N GLN A 272 7.62 -9.51 -1.87
CA GLN A 272 6.80 -10.72 -1.72
C GLN A 272 6.64 -11.22 -0.26
N LYS A 273 6.72 -10.32 0.72
CA LYS A 273 6.44 -10.59 2.13
C LYS A 273 4.96 -10.29 2.44
N TYR A 274 4.06 -11.12 1.89
CA TYR A 274 2.62 -10.85 1.88
C TYR A 274 1.98 -10.71 3.27
N GLU A 275 2.40 -11.50 4.27
CA GLU A 275 1.87 -11.36 5.63
C GLU A 275 2.19 -10.00 6.25
N LEU A 276 3.42 -9.52 6.07
CA LEU A 276 3.80 -8.19 6.53
C LEU A 276 3.06 -7.11 5.74
N ALA A 277 2.88 -7.28 4.43
CA ALA A 277 2.08 -6.37 3.62
C ALA A 277 0.63 -6.26 4.12
N LYS A 278 0.00 -7.40 4.42
CA LYS A 278 -1.37 -7.50 4.96
C LYS A 278 -1.49 -6.78 6.31
N GLN A 279 -0.56 -7.03 7.23
CA GLN A 279 -0.55 -6.35 8.53
C GLN A 279 -0.43 -4.82 8.37
N ASN A 280 0.48 -4.37 7.50
CA ASN A 280 0.72 -2.94 7.28
C ASN A 280 -0.46 -2.25 6.58
N ILE A 281 -1.13 -2.88 5.61
CA ILE A 281 -2.27 -2.24 4.94
C ILE A 281 -3.48 -2.10 5.87
N VAL A 282 -3.71 -3.06 6.77
CA VAL A 282 -4.75 -2.97 7.81
C VAL A 282 -4.46 -1.80 8.75
N LEU A 283 -3.22 -1.69 9.24
CA LEU A 283 -2.82 -0.59 10.12
C LEU A 283 -2.89 0.75 9.39
N SER A 284 -2.50 0.81 8.12
CA SER A 284 -2.65 2.01 7.29
C SER A 284 -4.11 2.44 7.20
N LYS A 285 -5.03 1.51 6.91
CA LYS A 285 -6.48 1.79 6.84
C LYS A 285 -7.06 2.28 8.16
N GLN A 286 -6.73 1.63 9.27
CA GLN A 286 -7.20 2.04 10.59
C GLN A 286 -6.78 3.49 10.92
N ASN A 287 -5.51 3.81 10.65
CA ASN A 287 -5.01 5.17 10.86
C ASN A 287 -5.61 6.17 9.85
N PHE A 288 -5.87 5.75 8.61
CA PHE A 288 -6.52 6.57 7.58
C PHE A 288 -7.96 6.93 7.98
N ASP A 289 -8.71 5.99 8.54
CA ASP A 289 -10.06 6.25 9.04
C ASP A 289 -10.05 7.18 10.25
N GLN A 290 -9.07 7.00 11.14
CA GLN A 290 -8.87 7.87 12.28
C GLN A 290 -8.56 9.31 11.85
N ILE A 291 -7.63 9.54 10.91
CA ILE A 291 -7.36 10.91 10.43
C ILE A 291 -8.57 11.53 9.74
N ARG A 292 -9.37 10.74 9.02
CA ARG A 292 -10.58 11.25 8.38
C ARG A 292 -11.56 11.76 9.42
N GLN A 293 -11.74 11.05 10.52
CA GLN A 293 -12.57 11.49 11.63
C GLN A 293 -12.00 12.77 12.28
N GLU A 294 -10.69 12.81 12.54
CA GLU A 294 -10.02 13.98 13.14
C GLU A 294 -10.11 15.25 12.28
N TYR A 295 -10.05 15.12 10.95
CA TYR A 295 -10.16 16.25 10.02
C TYR A 295 -11.61 16.59 9.65
N SER A 296 -12.58 15.70 9.90
CA SER A 296 -14.00 15.97 9.60
C SER A 296 -14.55 17.19 10.33
N VAL A 297 -14.02 17.48 11.52
CA VAL A 297 -14.38 18.63 12.37
C VAL A 297 -13.55 19.88 12.10
N LYS A 298 -12.49 19.79 11.28
CA LYS A 298 -11.60 20.91 10.98
C LYS A 298 -12.12 21.73 9.79
N PRO A 299 -11.86 23.04 9.74
CA PRO A 299 -12.24 23.88 8.59
C PRO A 299 -11.56 23.45 7.29
N SER A 300 -10.28 23.07 7.38
CA SER A 300 -9.55 22.45 6.27
C SER A 300 -9.72 20.93 6.35
N LYS A 301 -10.35 20.35 5.33
CA LYS A 301 -10.49 18.89 5.17
C LYS A 301 -9.31 18.25 4.42
N VAL A 302 -8.23 19.02 4.24
CA VAL A 302 -7.06 18.60 3.48
C VAL A 302 -5.97 18.15 4.46
N PHE A 303 -5.49 16.92 4.27
CA PHE A 303 -4.34 16.40 5.01
C PHE A 303 -3.07 17.20 4.71
N LEU A 304 -2.23 17.34 5.72
CA LEU A 304 -1.02 18.16 5.68
C LEU A 304 0.19 17.36 5.18
N TYR A 305 0.21 16.04 5.38
CA TYR A 305 1.33 15.16 5.06
C TYR A 305 0.91 13.86 4.37
N CYS A 306 -0.21 13.25 4.78
CA CYS A 306 -0.67 12.00 4.20
C CYS A 306 -1.19 12.22 2.77
N SER A 307 -0.60 11.51 1.80
CA SER A 307 -0.95 11.53 0.38
C SER A 307 -1.52 10.18 -0.08
N VAL A 308 -1.93 9.32 0.85
CA VAL A 308 -2.56 8.03 0.54
C VAL A 308 -3.89 8.27 -0.15
N ASP A 309 -4.04 7.69 -1.34
CA ASP A 309 -5.29 7.67 -2.08
C ASP A 309 -6.19 6.54 -1.55
N GLU A 310 -7.46 6.85 -1.26
CA GLU A 310 -8.37 5.88 -0.66
C GLU A 310 -8.72 4.73 -1.60
N GLU A 311 -8.89 5.01 -2.89
CA GLU A 311 -9.21 3.98 -3.87
C GLU A 311 -8.03 3.00 -4.01
N GLN A 312 -6.80 3.51 -4.09
CA GLN A 312 -5.60 2.67 -4.08
C GLN A 312 -5.46 1.89 -2.78
N LEU A 313 -5.69 2.51 -1.62
CA LEU A 313 -5.66 1.84 -0.32
C LEU A 313 -6.61 0.64 -0.27
N LEU A 314 -7.86 0.81 -0.73
CA LEU A 314 -8.84 -0.27 -0.84
C LEU A 314 -8.39 -1.35 -1.84
N GLY A 315 -7.80 -0.94 -2.97
CA GLY A 315 -7.21 -1.86 -3.94
C GLY A 315 -6.12 -2.74 -3.34
N TYR A 316 -5.22 -2.17 -2.55
CA TYR A 316 -4.17 -2.93 -1.86
C TYR A 316 -4.70 -3.79 -0.71
N MET A 317 -5.75 -3.36 -0.01
CA MET A 317 -6.44 -4.19 0.96
C MET A 317 -7.00 -5.45 0.28
N MET A 318 -7.71 -5.31 -0.84
CA MET A 318 -8.22 -6.44 -1.62
C MET A 318 -7.08 -7.34 -2.12
N ALA A 319 -6.00 -6.76 -2.64
CA ALA A 319 -4.83 -7.51 -3.09
C ALA A 319 -4.15 -8.31 -1.96
N CYS A 320 -4.25 -7.83 -0.71
CA CYS A 320 -3.77 -8.53 0.49
C CYS A 320 -4.80 -9.50 1.10
N GLY A 321 -5.95 -9.73 0.44
CA GLY A 321 -7.02 -10.58 0.97
C GLY A 321 -7.70 -9.99 2.21
N VAL A 322 -7.76 -8.65 2.31
CA VAL A 322 -8.46 -7.92 3.37
C VAL A 322 -9.73 -7.33 2.75
N THR A 323 -10.77 -8.15 2.62
CA THR A 323 -11.98 -7.76 1.89
C THR A 323 -13.04 -7.09 2.75
N GLY A 324 -12.91 -7.06 4.08
CA GLY A 324 -13.92 -6.46 4.98
C GLY A 324 -15.28 -7.18 5.00
N GLU A 325 -15.53 -8.07 4.03
CA GLU A 325 -16.65 -8.98 3.93
C GLU A 325 -16.36 -10.25 4.74
N PRO A 326 -17.37 -10.83 5.43
CA PRO A 326 -17.23 -12.15 6.05
C PRO A 326 -16.79 -13.16 4.99
N GLU A 327 -15.85 -14.05 5.32
CA GLU A 327 -15.38 -15.09 4.40
C GLU A 327 -16.57 -15.82 3.77
N GLY A 328 -16.66 -15.78 2.43
CA GLY A 328 -17.69 -16.50 1.70
C GLY A 328 -17.65 -18.00 2.03
N LEU A 329 -18.81 -18.65 2.05
CA LEU A 329 -18.93 -20.07 2.38
C LEU A 329 -18.10 -20.95 1.45
N LEU A 330 -17.91 -20.57 0.19
CA LEU A 330 -17.03 -21.31 -0.73
C LEU A 330 -15.55 -21.23 -0.31
N GLN A 331 -15.11 -20.09 0.22
CA GLN A 331 -13.75 -19.94 0.72
C GLN A 331 -13.56 -20.76 2.01
N ARG A 332 -14.47 -20.60 2.98
CA ARG A 332 -14.46 -21.40 4.22
C ARG A 332 -14.49 -22.90 3.94
N LEU A 333 -15.24 -23.34 2.92
CA LEU A 333 -15.25 -24.72 2.44
C LEU A 333 -13.84 -25.18 2.01
N ASN A 334 -13.18 -24.41 1.16
CA ASN A 334 -11.85 -24.78 0.64
C ASN A 334 -10.81 -24.83 1.77
N GLU A 335 -10.87 -23.90 2.71
CA GLU A 335 -9.99 -23.89 3.89
C GLU A 335 -10.26 -25.07 4.82
N SER A 336 -11.54 -25.41 5.04
CA SER A 336 -11.96 -26.60 5.78
C SER A 336 -11.39 -27.88 5.17
N VAL A 337 -11.45 -28.05 3.84
CA VAL A 337 -10.86 -29.21 3.14
C VAL A 337 -9.34 -29.31 3.39
N ILE A 338 -8.62 -28.18 3.40
CA ILE A 338 -7.18 -28.16 3.72
C ILE A 338 -6.93 -28.54 5.18
N ASN A 339 -7.80 -28.07 6.09
CA ASN A 339 -7.73 -28.30 7.53
C ASN A 339 -8.45 -29.60 7.95
N HIS A 340 -8.28 -30.68 7.18
CA HIS A 340 -8.85 -32.00 7.49
C HIS A 340 -10.37 -31.99 7.74
N TYR A 341 -11.10 -31.22 6.93
CA TYR A 341 -12.56 -31.09 6.96
C TYR A 341 -13.12 -30.48 8.27
N SER A 342 -12.34 -29.65 8.97
CA SER A 342 -12.80 -28.94 10.17
C SER A 342 -13.98 -28.02 9.86
N ASP A 343 -15.03 -28.00 10.68
CA ASP A 343 -16.22 -27.13 10.52
C ASP A 343 -17.08 -27.41 9.26
N ILE A 344 -16.82 -28.50 8.52
CA ILE A 344 -17.49 -28.77 7.23
C ILE A 344 -19.01 -28.89 7.36
N VAL A 345 -19.50 -29.50 8.44
CA VAL A 345 -20.93 -29.68 8.72
C VAL A 345 -21.61 -28.33 8.94
N SER A 346 -20.97 -27.41 9.67
CA SER A 346 -21.49 -26.06 9.92
C SER A 346 -21.58 -25.25 8.63
N ILE A 347 -20.52 -25.29 7.81
CA ILE A 347 -20.45 -24.61 6.52
C ILE A 347 -21.58 -25.09 5.59
N LEU A 348 -21.76 -26.40 5.47
CA LEU A 348 -22.81 -26.98 4.62
C LEU A 348 -24.23 -26.68 5.15
N LYS A 349 -24.41 -26.57 6.46
CA LYS A 349 -25.67 -26.13 7.05
C LYS A 349 -25.96 -24.68 6.66
N GLU A 350 -25.02 -23.77 6.92
CA GLU A 350 -25.19 -22.37 6.55
C GLU A 350 -25.45 -22.20 5.05
N ASP A 351 -24.78 -23.00 4.21
CA ASP A 351 -24.94 -22.97 2.76
C ASP A 351 -26.27 -23.56 2.26
N ASN A 352 -26.94 -24.46 3.00
CA ASN A 352 -28.28 -24.91 2.61
C ASN A 352 -29.29 -23.76 2.58
N ILE A 353 -29.05 -22.75 3.42
CA ILE A 353 -29.86 -21.54 3.52
C ILE A 353 -29.36 -20.49 2.52
N LYS A 354 -28.05 -20.19 2.51
CA LYS A 354 -27.47 -19.11 1.69
C LYS A 354 -27.29 -19.46 0.22
N ARG A 355 -27.17 -20.74 -0.14
CA ARG A 355 -27.05 -21.23 -1.52
C ARG A 355 -25.85 -20.64 -2.28
N GLU A 356 -24.74 -20.40 -1.59
CA GLU A 356 -23.54 -19.78 -2.15
C GLU A 356 -22.63 -20.80 -2.86
N ILE A 357 -22.50 -22.00 -2.30
CA ILE A 357 -21.62 -23.05 -2.80
C ILE A 357 -22.31 -23.80 -3.96
N PRO A 358 -21.71 -23.87 -5.16
CA PRO A 358 -22.25 -24.66 -6.25
C PRO A 358 -22.35 -26.15 -5.90
N MET A 359 -23.45 -26.81 -6.29
CA MET A 359 -23.64 -28.25 -6.04
C MET A 359 -22.53 -29.13 -6.61
N THR A 360 -21.88 -28.72 -7.70
CA THR A 360 -20.70 -29.41 -8.24
C THR A 360 -19.56 -29.47 -7.22
N GLN A 361 -19.31 -28.39 -6.50
CA GLN A 361 -18.26 -28.33 -5.48
C GLN A 361 -18.62 -29.20 -4.26
N ARG A 362 -19.90 -29.20 -3.87
CA ARG A 362 -20.42 -30.09 -2.81
C ARG A 362 -20.28 -31.58 -3.15
N LYS A 363 -20.46 -31.95 -4.43
CA LYS A 363 -20.22 -33.34 -4.90
C LYS A 363 -18.74 -33.70 -4.92
N ILE A 364 -17.87 -32.76 -5.29
CA ILE A 364 -16.41 -32.96 -5.19
C ILE A 364 -16.00 -33.18 -3.73
N LEU A 365 -16.55 -32.39 -2.80
CA LEU A 365 -16.33 -32.60 -1.37
C LEU A 365 -16.75 -34.00 -0.93
N GLU A 366 -17.95 -34.45 -1.31
CA GLU A 366 -18.47 -35.78 -0.96
C GLU A 366 -17.51 -36.89 -1.43
N LEU A 367 -17.03 -36.82 -2.68
CA LEU A 367 -16.03 -37.76 -3.22
C LEU A 367 -14.68 -37.68 -2.48
N ASN A 368 -14.24 -36.47 -2.11
CA ASN A 368 -13.00 -36.28 -1.37
C ASN A 368 -13.07 -36.89 0.03
N VAL A 369 -14.20 -36.73 0.73
CA VAL A 369 -14.45 -37.33 2.05
C VAL A 369 -14.54 -38.85 1.94
N GLU A 370 -15.27 -39.37 0.96
CA GLU A 370 -15.33 -40.83 0.69
C GLU A 370 -13.94 -41.41 0.40
N GLY A 371 -13.14 -40.73 -0.43
CA GLY A 371 -11.75 -41.11 -0.70
C GLY A 371 -10.89 -41.07 0.56
N PHE A 372 -11.05 -40.04 1.38
CA PHE A 372 -10.34 -39.89 2.66
C PHE A 372 -10.67 -41.02 3.65
N VAL A 373 -11.94 -41.40 3.76
CA VAL A 373 -12.40 -42.53 4.60
C VAL A 373 -11.88 -43.87 4.06
N SER A 374 -11.80 -44.02 2.73
CA SER A 374 -11.39 -45.25 2.06
C SER A 374 -9.88 -45.49 2.05
N MET A 375 -9.07 -44.43 2.08
CA MET A 375 -7.61 -44.53 2.16
C MET A 375 -7.20 -44.91 3.59
N GLY A 376 -7.01 -46.21 3.81
CA GLY A 376 -6.66 -46.88 5.08
C GLY A 376 -5.40 -46.39 5.82
N SER A 377 -5.35 -45.12 6.22
CA SER A 377 -4.46 -44.61 7.26
C SER A 377 -4.70 -45.36 8.60
N PRO A 378 -3.75 -45.37 9.55
CA PRO A 378 -3.97 -45.97 10.87
C PRO A 378 -5.17 -45.38 11.64
N GLU A 379 -5.63 -44.19 11.23
CA GLU A 379 -6.79 -43.46 11.76
C GLU A 379 -8.01 -43.53 10.82
N ALA A 380 -7.87 -44.15 9.65
CA ALA A 380 -8.92 -44.27 8.66
C ALA A 380 -9.95 -45.33 9.05
N GLY A 381 -11.23 -44.97 9.00
CA GLY A 381 -12.33 -45.86 9.34
C GLY A 381 -12.74 -45.84 10.82
N THR A 382 -12.28 -44.83 11.57
CA THR A 382 -12.89 -44.45 12.86
C THR A 382 -14.39 -44.16 12.66
N ASN A 383 -15.19 -44.38 13.71
CA ASN A 383 -16.64 -44.12 13.64
C ASN A 383 -16.93 -42.67 13.27
N ASP A 384 -16.12 -41.73 13.77
CA ASP A 384 -16.27 -40.29 13.54
C ASP A 384 -16.12 -39.90 12.07
N GLN A 385 -15.23 -40.55 11.32
CA GLN A 385 -15.04 -40.28 9.89
C GLN A 385 -16.16 -40.85 9.02
N LYS A 386 -16.70 -42.01 9.38
CA LYS A 386 -17.89 -42.58 8.71
C LYS A 386 -19.13 -41.75 9.00
N GLU A 387 -19.23 -41.22 10.20
CA GLU A 387 -20.30 -40.28 10.57
C GLU A 387 -20.17 -38.95 9.82
N LEU A 388 -18.95 -38.45 9.63
CA LEU A 388 -18.68 -37.28 8.79
C LEU A 388 -19.12 -37.48 7.34
N GLU A 389 -18.80 -38.64 6.75
CA GLU A 389 -19.23 -38.99 5.39
C GLU A 389 -20.75 -38.97 5.28
N LEU A 390 -21.46 -39.65 6.19
CA LEU A 390 -22.92 -39.65 6.22
C LEU A 390 -23.51 -38.25 6.44
N ALA A 391 -22.86 -37.41 7.25
CA ALA A 391 -23.31 -36.05 7.51
C ALA A 391 -23.22 -35.15 6.26
N VAL A 392 -22.11 -35.26 5.51
CA VAL A 392 -21.94 -34.54 4.24
C VAL A 392 -22.98 -34.98 3.22
N VAL A 393 -23.21 -36.29 3.09
CA VAL A 393 -24.24 -36.85 2.20
C VAL A 393 -25.63 -36.34 2.60
N ALA A 394 -25.98 -36.38 3.89
CA ALA A 394 -27.27 -35.90 4.39
C ALA A 394 -27.51 -34.43 4.01
N LEU A 395 -26.52 -33.55 4.21
CA LEU A 395 -26.62 -32.12 3.91
C LEU A 395 -26.69 -31.85 2.40
N ASN A 396 -26.00 -32.65 1.57
CA ASN A 396 -26.12 -32.57 0.12
C ASN A 396 -27.50 -33.02 -0.38
N VAL A 397 -28.10 -34.04 0.24
CA VAL A 397 -29.47 -34.47 -0.08
C VAL A 397 -30.47 -33.38 0.29
N ILE A 398 -30.35 -32.77 1.47
CA ILE A 398 -31.20 -31.62 1.86
C ILE A 398 -31.06 -30.50 0.83
N ARG A 399 -29.84 -30.14 0.44
CA ARG A 399 -29.59 -29.10 -0.57
C ARG A 399 -30.25 -29.40 -1.92
N HIS A 400 -30.14 -30.64 -2.40
CA HIS A 400 -30.80 -31.09 -3.63
C HIS A 400 -32.33 -30.91 -3.57
N VAL A 401 -32.94 -31.28 -2.44
CA VAL A 401 -34.38 -31.11 -2.21
C VAL A 401 -34.76 -29.63 -2.23
N LEU A 402 -33.97 -28.77 -1.57
CA LEU A 402 -34.22 -27.32 -1.49
C LEU A 402 -34.04 -26.59 -2.83
N ASP A 403 -33.14 -27.05 -3.70
CA ASP A 403 -32.97 -26.49 -5.05
C ASP A 403 -34.10 -26.91 -6.01
N GLY A 404 -34.96 -27.85 -5.60
CA GLY A 404 -35.98 -28.42 -6.49
C GLY A 404 -35.38 -29.27 -7.61
N ASP A 405 -34.08 -29.56 -7.54
CA ASP A 405 -33.31 -30.26 -8.55
C ASP A 405 -33.22 -31.75 -8.24
N ASN A 406 -33.69 -32.54 -9.21
CA ASN A 406 -33.37 -33.95 -9.43
C ASN A 406 -33.47 -34.86 -8.17
N ILE A 407 -34.70 -35.20 -7.78
CA ILE A 407 -35.06 -36.21 -6.75
C ILE A 407 -34.29 -37.54 -6.91
N LEU A 408 -33.80 -37.83 -8.13
CA LEU A 408 -32.94 -38.98 -8.40
C LEU A 408 -31.63 -38.95 -7.60
N GLY A 409 -31.04 -37.77 -7.34
CA GLY A 409 -29.81 -37.65 -6.54
C GLY A 409 -30.00 -38.15 -5.10
N SER A 410 -31.14 -37.82 -4.49
CA SER A 410 -31.49 -38.28 -3.15
C SER A 410 -31.75 -39.79 -3.09
N ASN A 411 -32.41 -40.34 -4.12
CA ASN A 411 -32.64 -41.78 -4.23
C ASN A 411 -31.33 -42.55 -4.46
N VAL A 412 -30.40 -42.00 -5.25
CA VAL A 412 -29.08 -42.60 -5.46
C VAL A 412 -28.29 -42.66 -4.15
N ALA A 413 -28.32 -41.60 -3.34
CA ALA A 413 -27.68 -41.60 -2.02
C ALA A 413 -28.28 -42.67 -1.10
N LEU A 414 -29.61 -42.76 -1.01
CA LEU A 414 -30.29 -43.78 -0.19
C LEU A 414 -29.98 -45.21 -0.65
N GLN A 415 -29.82 -45.44 -1.97
CA GLN A 415 -29.41 -46.74 -2.49
C GLN A 415 -27.92 -47.04 -2.23
N LYS A 416 -27.03 -46.07 -2.43
CA LYS A 416 -25.59 -46.21 -2.16
C LYS A 416 -25.33 -46.58 -0.70
N TYR A 417 -26.03 -45.91 0.22
CA TYR A 417 -25.89 -46.13 1.67
C TYR A 417 -26.97 -47.06 2.24
N LYS A 418 -27.50 -48.02 1.47
CA LYS A 418 -28.60 -48.91 1.89
C LYS A 418 -28.38 -49.60 3.25
N GLN A 419 -27.14 -50.00 3.56
CA GLN A 419 -26.80 -50.64 4.84
C GLN A 419 -26.84 -49.67 6.04
N GLN A 420 -26.71 -48.36 5.79
CA GLN A 420 -26.70 -47.28 6.78
C GLN A 420 -27.90 -46.34 6.59
N GLN A 421 -28.92 -46.77 5.84
CA GLN A 421 -30.02 -45.93 5.38
C GLN A 421 -30.78 -45.26 6.55
N LEU A 422 -31.01 -46.00 7.64
CA LEU A 422 -31.67 -45.45 8.82
C LEU A 422 -30.87 -44.31 9.46
N LYS A 423 -29.55 -44.46 9.56
CA LYS A 423 -28.68 -43.42 10.14
C LYS A 423 -28.58 -42.20 9.23
N LEU A 424 -28.52 -42.41 7.91
CA LEU A 424 -28.56 -41.32 6.94
C LEU A 424 -29.86 -40.50 7.08
N ILE A 425 -31.01 -41.17 7.20
CA ILE A 425 -32.30 -40.51 7.37
C ILE A 425 -32.41 -39.79 8.72
N GLU A 426 -31.89 -40.39 9.80
CA GLU A 426 -31.80 -39.74 11.10
C GLU A 426 -31.03 -38.40 11.01
N LEU A 427 -29.86 -38.40 10.36
CA LEU A 427 -29.05 -37.19 10.16
C LEU A 427 -29.76 -36.18 9.26
N MET A 428 -30.45 -36.64 8.21
CA MET A 428 -31.23 -35.75 7.34
C MET A 428 -32.37 -35.08 8.11
N LEU A 429 -33.09 -35.81 8.96
CA LEU A 429 -34.14 -35.26 9.80
C LEU A 429 -33.57 -34.29 10.84
N GLN A 430 -32.48 -34.67 11.50
CA GLN A 430 -31.79 -33.83 12.47
C GLN A 430 -31.37 -32.49 11.86
N TYR A 431 -30.61 -32.52 10.76
CA TYR A 431 -30.14 -31.29 10.12
C TYR A 431 -31.28 -30.51 9.46
N GLY A 432 -32.28 -31.21 8.91
CA GLY A 432 -33.49 -30.57 8.40
C GLY A 432 -34.24 -29.78 9.48
N ASP A 433 -34.32 -30.32 10.70
CA ASP A 433 -34.95 -29.70 11.87
C ASP A 433 -34.13 -28.51 12.40
N GLU A 434 -32.82 -28.70 12.58
CA GLU A 434 -31.90 -27.64 13.04
C GLU A 434 -31.93 -26.39 12.14
N GLN A 435 -32.19 -26.57 10.85
CA GLN A 435 -32.22 -25.49 9.85
C GLN A 435 -33.64 -24.99 9.55
N PHE A 436 -34.66 -25.67 10.08
CA PHE A 436 -36.04 -25.53 9.62
C PHE A 436 -36.58 -24.10 9.75
N ASP A 437 -36.20 -23.42 10.84
CA ASP A 437 -36.67 -22.07 11.14
C ASP A 437 -35.96 -20.95 10.37
N GLU A 438 -34.83 -21.23 9.74
CA GLU A 438 -34.11 -20.29 8.90
C GLU A 438 -34.51 -20.41 7.42
N LEU A 439 -35.15 -21.53 7.05
CA LEU A 439 -35.64 -21.76 5.69
C LEU A 439 -36.87 -20.89 5.36
N SER A 440 -37.01 -20.59 4.07
CA SER A 440 -38.21 -19.92 3.53
C SER A 440 -39.46 -20.80 3.67
N LEU A 441 -40.66 -20.20 3.67
CA LEU A 441 -41.91 -20.97 3.77
C LEU A 441 -42.06 -22.01 2.63
N SER A 442 -41.62 -21.66 1.42
CA SER A 442 -41.62 -22.57 0.27
C SER A 442 -40.68 -23.76 0.51
N ASP A 443 -39.46 -23.48 0.97
CA ASP A 443 -38.45 -24.50 1.24
C ASP A 443 -38.88 -25.46 2.34
N ARG A 444 -39.48 -24.94 3.41
CA ARG A 444 -40.06 -25.74 4.49
C ARG A 444 -41.12 -26.73 3.96
N GLU A 445 -41.97 -26.29 3.04
CA GLU A 445 -43.03 -27.11 2.47
C GLU A 445 -42.47 -28.21 1.55
N VAL A 446 -41.46 -27.88 0.74
CA VAL A 446 -40.76 -28.85 -0.11
C VAL A 446 -40.06 -29.91 0.74
N LEU A 447 -39.33 -29.48 1.78
CA LEU A 447 -38.59 -30.37 2.66
C LEU A 447 -39.53 -31.30 3.45
N LYS A 448 -40.65 -30.78 3.98
CA LYS A 448 -41.70 -31.58 4.63
C LYS A 448 -42.26 -32.64 3.71
N ARG A 449 -42.63 -32.25 2.49
CA ARG A 449 -43.22 -33.17 1.50
C ARG A 449 -42.24 -34.29 1.16
N TYR A 450 -40.97 -33.94 0.97
CA TYR A 450 -39.92 -34.90 0.71
C TYR A 450 -39.79 -35.91 1.87
N PHE A 451 -39.66 -35.46 3.11
CA PHE A 451 -39.53 -36.37 4.26
C PHE A 451 -40.74 -37.29 4.44
N LEU A 452 -41.97 -36.77 4.28
CA LEU A 452 -43.18 -37.58 4.34
C LEU A 452 -43.17 -38.68 3.27
N GLN A 453 -42.75 -38.36 2.05
CA GLN A 453 -42.63 -39.34 0.97
C GLN A 453 -41.56 -40.39 1.27
N THR A 454 -40.37 -39.98 1.73
CA THR A 454 -39.30 -40.91 2.08
C THR A 454 -39.72 -41.89 3.19
N ILE A 455 -40.40 -41.40 4.23
CA ILE A 455 -40.90 -42.25 5.33
C ILE A 455 -41.98 -43.22 4.82
N ASN A 456 -42.91 -42.76 3.99
CA ASN A 456 -43.95 -43.61 3.41
C ASN A 456 -43.38 -44.73 2.52
N LEU A 457 -42.33 -44.43 1.74
CA LEU A 457 -41.64 -45.43 0.93
C LEU A 457 -40.95 -46.50 1.78
N MET A 458 -40.36 -46.12 2.92
CA MET A 458 -39.73 -47.09 3.82
C MET A 458 -40.72 -48.03 4.50
N ASN A 459 -41.94 -47.55 4.78
CA ASN A 459 -42.98 -48.34 5.45
C ASN A 459 -43.72 -49.30 4.52
N ASN A 460 -43.41 -49.32 3.22
CA ASN A 460 -44.11 -50.13 2.22
C ASN A 460 -43.20 -51.23 1.66
N PRO A 461 -43.18 -52.45 2.25
CA PRO A 461 -42.23 -53.51 1.90
C PRO A 461 -42.37 -54.10 0.48
N SER A 462 -43.39 -53.68 -0.28
CA SER A 462 -43.71 -54.18 -1.63
C SER A 462 -43.45 -53.16 -2.75
N GLY A 463 -42.90 -51.99 -2.43
CA GLY A 463 -42.95 -50.81 -3.31
C GLY A 463 -41.69 -50.47 -4.10
N ILE A 464 -40.79 -51.43 -4.36
CA ILE A 464 -39.64 -51.22 -5.25
C ILE A 464 -39.52 -52.42 -6.19
N GLU A 465 -40.31 -52.41 -7.26
CA GLU A 465 -39.87 -52.90 -8.56
C GLU A 465 -39.94 -51.72 -9.54
N PRO A 466 -38.99 -51.64 -10.49
CA PRO A 466 -38.58 -50.42 -11.20
C PRO A 466 -39.68 -49.72 -12.01
#